data_AF-A0A251SQP6-F1
#
_entry.id   AF-A0A251SQP6-F1
#
_cell.length_a   1.000
_cell.length_b   1.000
_cell.length_c   1.000
_cell.angle_alpha   90.00
_cell.angle_beta   90.00
_cell.angle_gamma   90.00
#
_symmetry.space_group_name_H-M   'P 1'
#
loop_
_entity.id
_entity.type
_entity.pdbx_description
1 polymer ?
#
loop_
_entity_poly.entity_id
_entity_poly.type
_entity_poly.pdbx_seq_one_letter_code
_entity_poly.pdbx_strand_id
1 'polypeptide(L)' 'MINPMKKLPVIKHVKIDVWRKFFAWFGMKEIKLSMSSLYQANLVAEKFSYGSCCTFDRDGDSLIIG' A
#
# COMPACT_ATOMS: atom_id res chain seq x y z
N MET A 1 -31.17 -22.47 3.87
CA MET A 1 -30.03 -23.26 4.41
C MET A 1 -28.74 -22.52 4.13
N ILE A 2 -28.04 -22.04 5.16
CA ILE A 2 -26.74 -21.36 5.05
C ILE A 2 -25.67 -22.45 5.06
N ASN A 3 -24.84 -22.54 4.02
CA ASN A 3 -23.82 -23.58 3.91
C ASN A 3 -22.65 -23.23 4.86
N PRO A 4 -22.36 -24.03 5.90
CA PRO A 4 -21.39 -23.69 6.95
C PRO A 4 -19.91 -23.77 6.49
N MET A 5 -19.64 -24.17 5.24
CA MET A 5 -18.29 -24.34 4.70
C MET A 5 -17.91 -23.38 3.56
N LYS A 6 -18.53 -22.20 3.46
CA LYS A 6 -17.91 -21.12 2.68
C LYS A 6 -16.79 -20.49 3.50
N LYS A 7 -15.55 -21.02 3.36
CA LYS A 7 -14.35 -20.31 3.81
C LYS A 7 -14.33 -18.97 3.07
N LEU A 8 -14.41 -17.87 3.80
CA LEU A 8 -14.14 -16.55 3.26
C LEU A 8 -12.70 -16.54 2.71
N PRO A 9 -12.41 -15.78 1.64
CA PRO A 9 -11.04 -15.62 1.17
C PRO A 9 -10.15 -15.15 2.32
N VAL A 10 -9.06 -15.89 2.57
CA VAL A 10 -8.11 -15.58 3.66
C VAL A 10 -7.40 -14.26 3.38
N ILE A 11 -7.19 -13.94 2.10
CA ILE A 11 -6.58 -12.69 1.64
C ILE A 11 -7.67 -11.80 1.06
N LYS A 12 -7.78 -10.57 1.57
CA LYS A 12 -8.64 -9.52 1.04
C LYS A 12 -7.80 -8.30 0.74
N HIS A 13 -7.62 -8.01 -0.55
CA HIS A 13 -7.03 -6.75 -0.99
C HIS A 13 -8.07 -5.63 -0.77
N VAL A 14 -7.66 -4.55 -0.12
CA VAL A 14 -8.48 -3.36 0.10
C VAL A 14 -7.67 -2.12 -0.25
N LYS A 15 -8.38 -1.04 -0.62
CA LYS A 15 -7.75 0.25 -0.91
C LYS A 15 -7.10 0.83 0.34
N ILE A 16 -6.06 1.64 0.14
CA ILE A 16 -5.32 2.29 1.23
C ILE A 16 -6.21 3.14 2.15
N ASP A 17 -7.29 3.75 1.63
CA ASP A 17 -8.28 4.48 2.45
C ASP A 17 -8.96 3.64 3.53
N VAL A 18 -9.14 2.34 3.29
CA VAL A 18 -9.69 1.41 4.29
C VAL A 18 -8.71 1.24 5.43
N TRP A 19 -7.42 1.09 5.11
CA TRP A 19 -6.36 1.01 6.11
C TRP A 19 -6.22 2.31 6.90
N ARG A 20 -6.26 3.48 6.23
CA ARG A 20 -6.21 4.80 6.90
C ARG A 20 -7.33 4.94 7.94
N LYS A 21 -8.57 4.63 7.56
CA LYS A 21 -9.72 4.68 8.48
C LYS A 21 -9.59 3.69 9.63
N PHE A 22 -9.14 2.48 9.33
CA PHE A 22 -8.91 1.44 10.34
C PHE A 22 -7.87 1.87 11.38
N PHE A 23 -6.72 2.40 10.95
CA PHE A 23 -5.67 2.86 11.87
C PHE A 23 -6.08 4.10 12.67
N ALA A 24 -6.83 5.02 12.06
CA ALA A 24 -7.36 6.20 12.75
C ALA A 24 -8.30 5.82 13.91
N TRP A 25 -9.05 4.71 13.81
CA TRP A 25 -9.86 4.22 14.93
C TRP A 25 -9.06 3.81 16.16
N PHE A 26 -7.79 3.44 15.98
CA PHE A 26 -6.86 3.17 17.07
C PHE A 26 -6.05 4.40 17.47
N GLY A 27 -6.41 5.60 16.99
CA GLY A 27 -5.70 6.84 17.28
C GLY A 27 -4.37 7.01 16.55
N MET A 28 -4.08 6.16 15.56
CA MET A 28 -2.85 6.23 14.78
C MET A 28 -3.00 7.25 13.64
N LYS A 29 -1.93 8.00 13.37
CA LYS A 29 -1.86 8.97 12.26
C LYS A 29 -0.86 8.49 11.22
N GLU A 30 -1.21 8.67 9.95
CA GLU A 30 -0.28 8.48 8.83
C GLU A 30 0.91 9.45 8.95
N ILE A 31 2.12 8.95 8.69
CA ILE A 31 3.34 9.74 8.76
C ILE A 31 3.92 9.87 7.36
N LYS A 32 4.15 11.12 6.95
CA LYS A 32 4.72 11.45 5.65
C LYS A 32 6.03 10.73 5.40
N LEU A 33 6.09 9.99 4.29
CA LEU A 33 7.33 9.45 3.78
C LEU A 33 8.29 10.56 3.35
N SER A 34 9.55 10.42 3.76
CA SER A 34 10.59 11.39 3.40
C SER A 34 10.82 11.43 1.88
N MET A 35 11.30 12.58 1.38
CA MET A 35 11.75 12.68 -0.01
C MET A 35 12.92 11.74 -0.31
N SER A 36 13.81 11.53 0.67
CA SER A 36 14.93 10.59 0.54
C SER A 36 14.43 9.16 0.34
N SER A 37 13.36 8.75 1.03
CA SER A 37 12.75 7.42 0.85
C SER A 37 12.22 7.23 -0.58
N LEU A 38 11.53 8.22 -1.13
CA LEU A 38 11.04 8.19 -2.51
C LEU A 38 12.20 8.15 -3.51
N TYR A 39 13.24 8.95 -3.27
CA TYR A 39 14.43 8.94 -4.12
C TYR A 39 15.10 7.56 -4.14
N GLN A 40 15.26 6.93 -2.97
CA GLN A 40 15.81 5.58 -2.88
C GLN A 40 14.93 4.54 -3.58
N ALA A 41 13.61 4.63 -3.46
CA ALA A 41 12.69 3.73 -4.18
C ALA A 41 12.87 3.83 -5.71
N ASN A 42 13.03 5.04 -6.24
CA ASN A 42 13.31 5.26 -7.67
C ASN A 42 14.65 4.63 -8.09
N LEU A 43 15.72 4.81 -7.31
CA LEU A 43 17.01 4.18 -7.58
C LEU A 43 16.95 2.65 -7.57
N VAL A 44 16.11 2.07 -6.71
CA VAL A 44 15.87 0.62 -6.68
C VAL A 44 15.16 0.17 -7.94
N ALA A 45 14.14 0.89 -8.40
CA ALA A 45 13.47 0.57 -9.66
C ALA A 45 14.42 0.67 -10.85
N GLU A 46 15.26 1.70 -10.95
CA GLU A 46 16.25 1.84 -12.03
C GLU A 46 17.19 0.63 -12.16
N LYS A 47 17.51 -0.02 -11.03
CA LYS A 47 18.38 -1.20 -10.99
C LYS A 47 17.62 -2.52 -11.15
N PHE A 48 16.30 -2.48 -11.09
CA PHE A 48 15.45 -3.65 -11.23
C PHE A 48 15.23 -3.93 -12.73
N SER A 49 15.34 -5.20 -13.14
CA SER A 49 15.25 -5.58 -14.57
C SER A 49 13.90 -5.21 -15.22
N TYR A 50 12.84 -5.02 -14.43
CA TYR A 50 11.53 -4.55 -14.88
C TYR A 50 11.16 -3.20 -14.26
N GLY A 51 12.17 -2.39 -13.90
CA GLY A 51 11.98 -1.08 -13.28
C GLY A 51 11.10 -0.14 -14.08
N SER A 52 11.20 -0.19 -15.40
CA SER A 52 10.36 0.60 -16.31
C SER A 52 8.88 0.24 -16.27
N CYS A 53 8.54 -0.94 -15.73
CA CYS A 53 7.15 -1.36 -15.50
C CYS A 53 6.63 -0.92 -14.12
N CYS A 54 7.50 -0.40 -13.24
CA CYS A 54 7.11 0.06 -11.91
C CYS A 54 6.87 1.58 -11.93
N THR A 55 5.77 2.00 -11.33
CA THR A 55 5.46 3.41 -11.10
C THR A 55 5.29 3.67 -9.62
N PHE A 56 5.71 4.86 -9.18
CA PHE A 56 5.57 5.30 -7.80
C PHE A 56 4.74 6.57 -7.78
N ASP A 57 3.65 6.56 -7.01
CA ASP A 57 2.81 7.74 -6.84
C ASP A 57 2.54 8.00 -5.36
N ARG A 58 2.41 9.29 -5.02
CA ARG A 58 2.07 9.68 -3.65
C ARG A 58 0.57 9.82 -3.51
N ASP A 59 0.04 9.06 -2.56
CA ASP A 59 -1.33 9.21 -2.10
C ASP A 59 -1.30 9.59 -0.62
N GLY A 60 -1.71 10.83 -0.31
CA GLY A 60 -1.56 11.41 1.02
C GLY A 60 -0.09 11.44 1.49
N ASP A 61 0.16 10.83 2.65
CA ASP A 61 1.48 10.74 3.28
C ASP A 61 2.21 9.42 2.95
N SER A 62 1.54 8.52 2.22
CA SER A 62 2.02 7.20 1.80
C SER A 62 2.55 7.18 0.36
N LEU A 63 3.06 6.01 -0.05
CA LEU A 63 3.52 5.72 -1.41
C LEU A 63 2.75 4.52 -1.96
N ILE A 64 2.23 4.66 -3.17
CA ILE A 64 1.57 3.60 -3.94
C ILE A 64 2.52 3.16 -5.06
N ILE A 65 2.49 1.86 -5.36
CA ILE A 65 3.29 1.23 -6.41
C ILE A 65 2.34 0.61 -7.42
N GLY A 66 2.59 0.85 -8.70
CA GLY A 66 1.87 0.29 -9.84
C GLY A 66 2.79 -0.49 -10.76
#